data_AF-A0A136PCR9-F1
#
_entry.id   AF-A0A136PCR9-F1
#
_cell.length_a   1.000
_cell.length_b   1.000
_cell.length_c   1.000
_cell.angle_alpha   90.00
_cell.angle_beta   90.00
_cell.angle_gamma   90.00
#
_symmetry.space_group_name_H-M   'P 1'
#
loop_
_entity.id
_entity.type
_entity.pdbx_description
1 polymer ?
#
loop_
_entity_poly.entity_id
_entity_poly.type
_entity_poly.pdbx_seq_one_letter_code
_entity_poly.pdbx_strand_id
1 'polypeptide(L)'
;MEDFKLIAVKCKSCDSGLTVEMNDNIVYCSSCGNGWEIVNDELVPIDVNFAAPLVKGDGEIVYKGFWLVDAYVKILSRDSSGGWISNLFGGANKTEGEVKFYVPAFWMPIESVKNIGVSYTTKNAVPSPQKYNVKLTGFNFSKEDAKKIAEFIFLSIEAEKNDTIRNINYDIQVKNYRVLGVPFYKQPNGRLKDAVLGIEVA
;
A
#
# COMPACT_ATOMS: atom_id res chain seq x y z
N MET A 1 19.86 -27.28 -20.34
CA MET A 1 19.56 -25.86 -20.60
C MET A 1 18.05 -25.76 -20.60
N GLU A 2 17.47 -25.11 -19.60
CA GLU A 2 16.03 -24.81 -19.63
C GLU A 2 15.80 -23.73 -20.70
N ASP A 3 14.86 -23.99 -21.62
CA ASP A 3 14.46 -23.04 -22.64
C ASP A 3 13.62 -21.93 -22.00
N PHE A 4 14.17 -20.71 -21.92
CA PHE A 4 13.43 -19.54 -21.47
C PHE A 4 12.56 -19.01 -22.62
N LYS A 5 11.24 -19.03 -22.44
CA LYS A 5 10.27 -18.46 -23.37
C LYS A 5 9.78 -17.10 -22.86
N LEU A 6 10.13 -16.02 -23.54
CA LEU A 6 9.56 -14.71 -23.29
C LEU A 6 8.16 -14.64 -23.91
N ILE A 7 7.13 -14.52 -23.07
CA ILE A 7 5.74 -14.36 -23.50
C ILE A 7 5.35 -12.91 -23.27
N ALA A 8 4.93 -12.23 -24.34
CA ALA A 8 4.36 -10.89 -24.22
C ALA A 8 3.01 -10.98 -23.51
N VAL A 9 2.91 -10.38 -22.32
CA VAL A 9 1.66 -10.32 -21.56
C VAL A 9 0.76 -9.24 -22.19
N LYS A 10 -0.47 -9.61 -22.54
CA LYS A 10 -1.46 -8.70 -23.14
C LYS A 10 -2.60 -8.40 -22.18
N CYS A 11 -3.15 -7.20 -22.29
CA CYS A 11 -4.32 -6.80 -21.53
C CYS A 11 -5.56 -7.58 -22.00
N LYS A 12 -6.20 -8.32 -21.08
CA LYS A 12 -7.45 -9.08 -21.38
C LYS A 12 -8.64 -8.18 -21.78
N SER A 13 -8.56 -6.86 -21.58
CA SER A 13 -9.64 -5.92 -21.91
C SER A 13 -9.48 -5.18 -23.24
N CYS A 14 -8.25 -4.88 -23.68
CA CYS A 14 -8.03 -4.07 -24.90
C CYS A 14 -6.92 -4.60 -25.81
N ASP A 15 -6.38 -5.79 -25.53
CA ASP A 15 -5.29 -6.46 -26.26
C ASP A 15 -3.96 -5.68 -26.35
N SER A 16 -3.82 -4.55 -25.65
CA SER A 16 -2.56 -3.81 -25.58
C SER A 16 -1.47 -4.63 -24.89
N GLY A 17 -0.20 -4.44 -25.29
CA GLY A 17 0.93 -4.98 -24.54
C GLY A 17 0.98 -4.40 -23.13
N LEU A 18 1.19 -5.24 -22.12
CA LEU A 18 1.38 -4.83 -20.74
C LEU A 18 2.88 -4.73 -20.44
N THR A 19 3.25 -3.71 -19.68
CA THR A 19 4.61 -3.62 -19.13
C THR A 19 4.61 -4.38 -17.81
N VAL A 20 5.52 -5.35 -17.71
CA VAL A 20 5.70 -6.18 -16.51
C VAL A 20 7.15 -6.06 -16.09
N GLU A 21 7.40 -5.62 -14.86
CA GLU A 21 8.73 -5.63 -14.28
C GLU A 21 8.98 -6.98 -13.57
N MET A 22 10.25 -7.31 -13.32
CA MET A 22 10.60 -8.55 -12.65
C MET A 22 10.00 -8.56 -11.23
N ASN A 23 9.29 -9.64 -10.89
CA ASN A 23 8.57 -9.82 -9.62
C ASN A 23 7.35 -8.91 -9.42
N ASP A 24 6.77 -8.33 -10.48
CA ASP A 24 5.47 -7.66 -10.35
C ASP A 24 4.35 -8.67 -10.11
N ASN A 25 3.56 -8.45 -9.05
CA ASN A 25 2.34 -9.21 -8.76
C ASN A 25 1.10 -8.53 -9.36
N ILE A 26 1.21 -7.26 -9.75
CA ILE A 26 0.14 -6.49 -10.41
C ILE A 26 0.71 -5.80 -11.63
N VAL A 27 -0.08 -5.77 -12.69
CA VAL A 27 0.21 -5.08 -13.94
C VAL A 27 -0.92 -4.09 -14.24
N TYR A 28 -0.56 -2.89 -14.66
CA TYR A 28 -1.51 -1.83 -14.98
C TYR A 28 -1.49 -1.51 -16.47
N CYS A 29 -2.66 -1.54 -17.11
CA CYS A 29 -2.79 -1.16 -18.51
C CYS A 29 -2.92 0.35 -18.66
N SER A 30 -1.87 1.02 -19.12
CA SER A 30 -1.92 2.47 -19.43
C SER A 30 -2.71 2.82 -20.70
N SER A 31 -3.22 1.83 -21.44
CA SER A 31 -4.06 2.07 -22.62
C SER A 31 -5.56 2.16 -22.27
N CYS A 32 -6.05 1.30 -21.37
CA CYS A 32 -7.48 1.29 -20.98
C CYS A 32 -7.74 1.56 -19.49
N GLY A 33 -6.69 1.67 -18.68
CA GLY A 33 -6.79 1.97 -17.25
C GLY A 33 -7.21 0.80 -16.35
N ASN A 34 -7.20 -0.43 -16.87
CA ASN A 34 -7.53 -1.62 -16.09
C ASN A 34 -6.29 -2.21 -15.41
N GLY A 35 -6.45 -2.61 -14.14
CA GLY A 35 -5.45 -3.34 -13.37
C GLY A 35 -5.70 -4.84 -13.37
N TRP A 36 -4.61 -5.60 -13.32
CA TRP A 36 -4.64 -7.05 -13.22
C TRP A 36 -3.64 -7.53 -12.18
N GLU A 37 -4.08 -8.41 -11.29
CA GLU A 37 -3.20 -9.20 -10.44
C GLU A 37 -2.77 -10.46 -11.21
N ILE A 38 -1.52 -10.87 -11.05
CA ILE A 38 -0.98 -12.11 -11.61
C ILE A 38 -1.10 -13.18 -10.54
N VAL A 39 -2.00 -14.15 -10.74
CA VAL A 39 -2.23 -15.27 -9.82
C VAL A 39 -2.10 -16.57 -10.60
N ASN A 40 -1.14 -17.42 -10.26
CA ASN A 40 -0.86 -18.67 -10.98
C ASN A 40 -0.78 -18.46 -12.51
N ASP A 41 -0.04 -17.44 -12.94
CA ASP A 41 0.12 -17.01 -14.34
C ASP A 41 -1.16 -16.50 -15.03
N GLU A 42 -2.26 -16.32 -14.30
CA GLU A 42 -3.49 -15.74 -14.81
C GLU A 42 -3.68 -14.29 -14.38
N LEU A 43 -4.14 -13.46 -15.30
CA LEU A 43 -4.56 -12.09 -15.00
C LEU A 43 -5.97 -12.06 -14.41
N VAL A 44 -6.06 -11.71 -13.13
CA VAL A 44 -7.30 -11.51 -12.37
C VAL A 44 -7.58 -10.00 -12.25
N PRO A 45 -8.78 -9.51 -12.58
CA PRO A 45 -9.10 -8.07 -12.46
C PRO A 45 -8.88 -7.54 -11.04
N ILE A 46 -8.28 -6.35 -10.93
CA ILE A 46 -8.16 -5.63 -9.65
C ILE A 46 -8.44 -4.14 -9.82
N ASP A 47 -9.12 -3.56 -8.81
CA ASP A 47 -9.43 -2.13 -8.82
C ASP A 47 -8.18 -1.30 -8.50
N VAL A 48 -7.84 -0.40 -9.44
CA VAL A 48 -6.72 0.52 -9.33
C VAL A 48 -7.25 1.94 -9.34
N ASN A 49 -6.95 2.70 -8.29
CA ASN A 49 -7.18 4.13 -8.22
C ASN A 49 -5.87 4.85 -7.94
N PHE A 50 -5.90 6.17 -7.90
CA PHE A 50 -4.72 7.00 -7.78
C PHE A 50 -4.93 8.14 -6.80
N ALA A 51 -3.85 8.55 -6.15
CA ALA A 51 -3.82 9.77 -5.34
C ALA A 51 -3.43 10.96 -6.22
N ALA A 52 -4.05 12.12 -5.99
CA ALA A 52 -3.60 13.36 -6.58
C ALA A 52 -2.35 13.87 -5.83
N PRO A 53 -1.38 14.50 -6.52
CA PRO A 53 -0.31 15.21 -5.83
C PRO A 53 -0.89 16.42 -5.08
N LEU A 54 -0.63 16.50 -3.78
CA LEU A 54 -1.08 17.57 -2.88
C LEU A 54 0.08 18.47 -2.44
N VAL A 55 1.28 17.91 -2.32
CA VAL A 55 2.50 18.61 -1.94
C VAL A 55 3.29 18.90 -3.21
N LYS A 56 3.75 20.14 -3.37
CA LYS A 56 4.66 20.51 -4.45
C LYS A 56 6.07 20.01 -4.15
N GLY A 57 6.77 19.55 -5.18
CA GLY A 57 8.15 19.13 -5.10
C GLY A 57 8.87 19.29 -6.43
N ASP A 58 10.18 19.20 -6.37
CA ASP A 58 11.05 19.22 -7.54
C ASP A 58 11.28 17.80 -8.05
N GLY A 59 11.36 17.63 -9.37
CA GLY A 59 11.65 16.36 -10.03
C GLY A 59 10.48 15.80 -10.85
N GLU A 60 10.76 14.69 -11.55
CA GLU A 60 9.75 13.96 -12.33
C GLU A 60 8.78 13.24 -11.38
N ILE A 61 7.47 13.34 -11.65
CA ILE A 61 6.45 12.56 -10.94
C ILE A 61 6.41 11.14 -11.50
N VAL A 62 6.53 10.16 -10.62
CA VAL A 62 6.26 8.76 -10.90
C VAL A 62 5.23 8.19 -9.94
N TYR A 63 4.39 7.28 -10.41
CA TYR A 63 3.42 6.61 -9.57
C TYR A 63 3.93 5.24 -9.12
N LYS A 64 3.86 5.00 -7.81
CA LYS A 64 4.19 3.73 -7.18
C LYS A 64 2.98 3.08 -6.52
N GLY A 65 2.91 1.76 -6.60
CA GLY A 65 1.81 0.97 -6.08
C GLY A 65 1.76 0.96 -4.55
N PHE A 66 0.55 1.12 -4.02
CA PHE A 66 0.18 0.83 -2.65
C PHE A 66 -0.99 -0.14 -2.66
N TRP A 67 -0.99 -1.08 -1.73
CA TRP A 67 -2.17 -1.81 -1.34
C TRP A 67 -3.00 -0.97 -0.38
N LEU A 68 -4.28 -0.82 -0.68
CA LEU A 68 -5.30 -0.41 0.26
C LEU A 68 -5.93 -1.67 0.83
N VAL A 69 -5.64 -1.93 2.11
CA VAL A 69 -6.17 -3.08 2.83
C VAL A 69 -7.27 -2.58 3.74
N ASP A 70 -8.52 -2.83 3.35
CA ASP A 70 -9.68 -2.55 4.19
C ASP A 70 -9.85 -3.75 5.13
N ALA A 71 -9.72 -3.52 6.44
CA ALA A 71 -9.78 -4.57 7.44
C ALA A 71 -10.61 -4.16 8.65
N TYR A 72 -11.22 -5.14 9.30
CA TYR A 72 -11.79 -4.98 10.62
C TYR A 72 -10.79 -5.50 11.65
N VAL A 73 -10.46 -4.65 12.62
CA VAL A 73 -9.48 -4.98 13.66
C VAL A 73 -10.20 -5.03 14.99
N LYS A 74 -9.89 -6.05 15.79
CA LYS A 74 -10.41 -6.22 17.14
C LYS A 74 -9.28 -6.51 18.11
N ILE A 75 -9.15 -5.71 19.15
CA ILE A 75 -8.23 -5.97 20.27
C ILE A 75 -8.94 -6.89 21.27
N LEU A 76 -8.34 -8.04 21.54
CA LEU A 76 -8.87 -9.05 22.45
C LEU A 76 -8.38 -8.83 23.89
N SER A 77 -7.09 -8.51 24.07
CA SER A 77 -6.51 -8.15 25.37
C SER A 77 -5.20 -7.36 25.19
N ARG A 78 -4.80 -6.60 26.22
CA ARG A 78 -3.57 -5.80 26.20
C ARG A 78 -3.02 -5.64 27.62
N ASP A 79 -1.75 -5.95 27.80
CA ASP A 79 -1.00 -5.67 29.03
C ASP A 79 -0.16 -4.42 28.81
N SER A 80 -0.72 -3.24 29.15
CA SER A 80 -0.01 -1.97 28.97
C SER A 80 -0.54 -0.87 29.89
N SER A 81 0.33 0.05 30.29
CA SER A 81 0.04 1.25 31.08
C SER A 81 0.16 2.51 30.22
N GLY A 82 -0.77 2.73 29.28
CA GLY A 82 -0.71 3.91 28.41
C GLY A 82 -1.85 4.01 27.38
N GLY A 83 -1.99 5.20 26.78
CA GLY A 83 -3.12 5.64 25.96
C GLY A 83 -3.45 4.77 24.74
N TRP A 84 -4.65 5.00 24.20
CA TRP A 84 -5.35 4.12 23.25
C TRP A 84 -5.11 4.52 21.77
N ILE A 85 -4.99 3.55 20.86
CA ILE A 85 -5.25 3.71 19.40
C ILE A 85 -6.72 3.99 19.03
N SER A 86 -7.52 4.53 19.94
CA SER A 86 -8.94 4.84 19.77
C SER A 86 -9.23 5.74 18.56
N ASN A 87 -8.28 6.62 18.22
CA ASN A 87 -8.38 7.49 17.04
C ASN A 87 -8.35 6.70 15.72
N LEU A 88 -7.69 5.54 15.69
CA LEU A 88 -7.68 4.66 14.51
C LEU A 88 -9.06 4.04 14.25
N PHE A 89 -9.86 3.85 15.31
CA PHE A 89 -11.22 3.31 15.26
C PHE A 89 -12.31 4.41 15.25
N GLY A 90 -11.92 5.67 15.09
CA GLY A 90 -12.85 6.79 14.98
C GLY A 90 -13.61 7.10 16.27
N GLY A 91 -12.95 7.07 17.43
CA GLY A 91 -13.52 7.63 18.65
C GLY A 91 -12.83 7.15 19.93
N ALA A 92 -12.82 8.00 20.95
CA ALA A 92 -12.32 7.64 22.28
C ALA A 92 -13.04 6.38 22.80
N ASN A 93 -12.25 5.47 23.33
CA ASN A 93 -12.69 4.25 23.95
C ASN A 93 -13.24 3.08 23.09
N LYS A 94 -12.81 2.94 21.82
CA LYS A 94 -13.17 1.80 20.96
C LYS A 94 -12.09 0.73 20.83
N THR A 95 -12.38 -0.53 21.14
CA THR A 95 -11.38 -1.63 21.10
C THR A 95 -11.35 -2.33 19.75
N GLU A 96 -12.23 -1.94 18.84
CA GLU A 96 -12.40 -2.54 17.53
C GLU A 96 -12.94 -1.50 16.53
N GLY A 97 -12.72 -1.75 15.25
CA GLY A 97 -13.24 -0.90 14.18
C GLY A 97 -12.70 -1.22 12.79
N GLU A 98 -13.28 -0.57 11.80
CA GLU A 98 -12.77 -0.58 10.43
C GLU A 98 -11.50 0.26 10.34
N VAL A 99 -10.47 -0.29 9.72
CA VAL A 99 -9.20 0.39 9.45
C VAL A 99 -8.84 0.19 7.99
N LYS A 100 -8.47 1.29 7.34
CA LYS A 100 -7.89 1.27 5.99
C LYS A 100 -6.38 1.43 6.11
N PHE A 101 -5.64 0.34 5.90
CA PHE A 101 -4.19 0.37 5.87
C PHE A 101 -3.69 0.75 4.48
N TYR A 102 -2.67 1.61 4.47
CA TYR A 102 -1.94 1.99 3.26
C TYR A 102 -0.58 1.32 3.31
N VAL A 103 -0.40 0.30 2.47
CA VAL A 103 0.77 -0.56 2.48
C VAL A 103 1.53 -0.36 1.18
N PRO A 104 2.81 0.08 1.20
CA PRO A 104 3.61 0.15 -0.02
C PRO A 104 3.65 -1.22 -0.70
N ALA A 105 3.49 -1.27 -2.02
CA ALA A 105 3.52 -2.52 -2.79
C ALA A 105 4.88 -2.80 -3.44
N PHE A 106 5.90 -2.00 -3.12
CA PHE A 106 7.25 -2.10 -3.68
C PHE A 106 8.31 -2.14 -2.59
N TRP A 107 9.48 -2.63 -2.97
CA TRP A 107 10.60 -2.75 -2.05
C TRP A 107 11.08 -1.38 -1.54
N MET A 108 11.29 -1.30 -0.23
CA MET A 108 11.99 -0.22 0.47
C MET A 108 12.47 -0.75 1.84
N PRO A 109 13.42 -0.07 2.52
CA PRO A 109 13.82 -0.45 3.87
C PRO A 109 12.64 -0.45 4.85
N ILE A 110 12.65 -1.37 5.82
CA ILE A 110 11.54 -1.56 6.78
C ILE A 110 11.18 -0.29 7.56
N GLU A 111 12.16 0.56 7.86
CA GLU A 111 11.94 1.86 8.51
C GLU A 111 11.14 2.82 7.61
N SER A 112 11.40 2.78 6.29
CA SER A 112 10.61 3.56 5.32
C SER A 112 9.18 3.02 5.22
N VAL A 113 9.01 1.69 5.19
CA VAL A 113 7.69 1.03 5.22
C VAL A 113 6.90 1.47 6.45
N LYS A 114 7.53 1.43 7.63
CA LYS A 114 6.93 1.88 8.90
C LYS A 114 6.50 3.34 8.78
N ASN A 115 7.44 4.24 8.47
CA ASN A 115 7.19 5.68 8.50
C ASN A 115 6.05 6.08 7.54
N ILE A 116 6.14 5.67 6.27
CA ILE A 116 5.12 6.03 5.27
C ILE A 116 3.79 5.32 5.53
N GLY A 117 3.81 4.03 5.90
CA GLY A 117 2.61 3.23 6.13
C GLY A 117 1.82 3.71 7.35
N VAL A 118 2.49 4.00 8.46
CA VAL A 118 1.90 4.59 9.67
C VAL A 118 1.31 5.96 9.35
N SER A 119 2.07 6.83 8.68
CA SER A 119 1.63 8.18 8.34
C SER A 119 0.42 8.20 7.43
N TYR A 120 0.40 7.38 6.37
CA TYR A 120 -0.73 7.30 5.45
C TYR A 120 -1.98 6.73 6.11
N THR A 121 -1.81 5.68 6.93
CA THR A 121 -2.91 5.00 7.62
C THR A 121 -3.54 5.90 8.68
N THR A 122 -2.74 6.49 9.57
CA THR A 122 -3.25 7.33 10.67
C THR A 122 -3.89 8.63 10.19
N LYS A 123 -3.39 9.22 9.10
CA LYS A 123 -3.93 10.44 8.51
C LYS A 123 -5.05 10.18 7.49
N ASN A 124 -5.31 8.91 7.14
CA ASN A 124 -6.14 8.54 6.00
C ASN A 124 -5.80 9.39 4.76
N ALA A 125 -4.53 9.36 4.34
CA ALA A 125 -3.93 10.38 3.47
C ALA A 125 -4.63 10.57 2.11
N VAL A 126 -5.37 9.57 1.63
CA VAL A 126 -6.09 9.63 0.35
C VAL A 126 -7.55 9.21 0.57
N PRO A 127 -8.38 10.09 1.14
CA PRO A 127 -9.78 9.76 1.45
C PRO A 127 -10.61 9.53 0.18
N SER A 128 -10.26 10.22 -0.92
CA SER A 128 -10.98 10.17 -2.19
C SER A 128 -10.02 9.90 -3.37
N PRO A 129 -9.64 8.64 -3.62
CA PRO A 129 -8.86 8.26 -4.80
C PRO A 129 -9.58 8.56 -6.11
N GLN A 130 -8.83 8.82 -7.18
CA GLN A 130 -9.34 9.13 -8.51
C GLN A 130 -8.86 8.12 -9.56
N LYS A 131 -9.55 8.03 -10.69
CA LYS A 131 -9.07 7.26 -11.84
C LYS A 131 -8.16 8.14 -12.70
N TYR A 132 -6.92 7.71 -12.90
CA TYR A 132 -5.98 8.33 -13.85
C TYR A 132 -5.48 7.30 -14.83
N ASN A 133 -5.18 7.72 -16.05
CA ASN A 133 -4.48 6.87 -17.00
C ASN A 133 -3.00 7.25 -17.08
N VAL A 134 -2.25 6.87 -16.05
CA VAL A 134 -0.81 7.14 -15.91
C VAL A 134 -0.04 5.85 -15.71
N LYS A 135 1.25 5.84 -16.08
CA LYS A 135 2.11 4.68 -15.82
C LYS A 135 2.19 4.44 -14.31
N LEU A 136 1.97 3.19 -13.90
CA LEU A 136 2.01 2.74 -12.52
C LEU A 136 2.99 1.56 -12.43
N THR A 137 3.88 1.59 -11.43
CA THR A 137 4.93 0.58 -11.24
C THR A 137 5.09 0.23 -9.77
N GLY A 138 5.86 -0.81 -9.45
CA GLY A 138 6.23 -1.14 -8.09
C GLY A 138 5.17 -1.99 -7.38
N PHE A 139 5.04 -3.24 -7.83
CA PHE A 139 4.15 -4.24 -7.27
C PHE A 139 4.90 -5.50 -6.85
N ASN A 140 6.03 -5.33 -6.18
CA ASN A 140 6.87 -6.42 -5.69
C ASN A 140 6.24 -7.25 -4.56
N PHE A 141 5.22 -6.73 -3.88
CA PHE A 141 4.56 -7.40 -2.75
C PHE A 141 3.17 -7.93 -3.13
N SER A 142 2.91 -9.18 -2.78
CA SER A 142 1.63 -9.88 -2.95
C SER A 142 0.57 -9.42 -1.94
N LYS A 143 -0.66 -9.93 -2.04
CA LYS A 143 -1.72 -9.70 -1.02
C LYS A 143 -1.36 -10.30 0.34
N GLU A 144 -0.66 -11.43 0.34
CA GLU A 144 -0.17 -12.11 1.53
C GLU A 144 0.89 -11.26 2.23
N ASP A 145 1.79 -10.66 1.47
CA ASP A 145 2.78 -9.70 1.99
C ASP A 145 2.09 -8.44 2.50
N ALA A 146 1.13 -7.91 1.73
CA ALA A 146 0.36 -6.74 2.12
C ALA A 146 -0.36 -6.92 3.46
N LYS A 147 -0.90 -8.12 3.72
CA LYS A 147 -1.50 -8.47 5.01
C LYS A 147 -0.49 -8.39 6.15
N LYS A 148 0.67 -9.05 5.99
CA LYS A 148 1.74 -9.06 7.02
C LYS A 148 2.26 -7.64 7.28
N ILE A 149 2.42 -6.83 6.24
CA ILE A 149 2.87 -5.44 6.39
C ILE A 149 1.77 -4.58 7.05
N ALA A 150 0.49 -4.81 6.75
CA ALA A 150 -0.61 -4.13 7.45
C ALA A 150 -0.61 -4.45 8.96
N GLU A 151 -0.39 -5.72 9.34
CA GLU A 151 -0.20 -6.14 10.73
C GLU A 151 1.01 -5.45 11.38
N PHE A 152 2.14 -5.37 10.67
CA PHE A 152 3.32 -4.63 11.13
C PHE A 152 3.05 -3.13 11.34
N ILE A 153 2.33 -2.49 10.41
CA ILE A 153 1.93 -1.08 10.53
C ILE A 153 1.01 -0.90 11.74
N PHE A 154 0.02 -1.78 11.92
CA PHE A 154 -0.88 -1.75 13.07
C PHE A 154 -0.11 -1.80 14.39
N LEU A 155 0.81 -2.76 14.53
CA LEU A 155 1.67 -2.89 15.70
C LEU A 155 2.58 -1.68 15.89
N SER A 156 3.06 -1.08 14.81
CA SER A 156 3.91 0.12 14.86
C SER A 156 3.15 1.35 15.37
N ILE A 157 1.90 1.55 14.94
CA ILE A 157 1.02 2.62 15.44
C ILE A 157 0.80 2.49 16.96
N GLU A 158 0.62 1.25 17.40
CA GLU A 158 0.37 0.91 18.79
C GLU A 158 1.63 1.11 19.64
N ALA A 159 2.80 0.68 19.16
CA ALA A 159 4.10 0.86 19.83
C ALA A 159 4.48 2.34 20.00
N GLU A 160 4.20 3.21 19.03
CA GLU A 160 4.51 4.65 19.14
C GLU A 160 3.73 5.36 20.25
N LYS A 161 2.62 4.78 20.72
CA LYS A 161 1.81 5.36 21.80
C LYS A 161 2.23 4.92 23.20
N ASN A 162 3.04 3.87 23.33
CA ASN A 162 3.28 3.28 24.63
C ASN A 162 4.65 2.60 24.71
N ASP A 163 5.59 3.20 25.46
CA ASP A 163 6.93 2.65 25.74
C ASP A 163 6.91 1.30 26.50
N THR A 164 5.73 0.79 26.89
CA THR A 164 5.57 -0.42 27.71
C THR A 164 4.46 -1.35 27.21
N ILE A 165 4.40 -1.62 25.90
CA ILE A 165 3.60 -2.77 25.43
C ILE A 165 4.34 -4.05 25.83
N ARG A 166 3.74 -4.85 26.72
CA ARG A 166 4.28 -6.17 27.05
C ARG A 166 3.63 -7.27 26.22
N ASN A 167 2.30 -7.26 26.11
CA ASN A 167 1.52 -8.19 25.29
C ASN A 167 0.29 -7.50 24.70
N ILE A 168 0.00 -7.75 23.42
CA ILE A 168 -1.27 -7.39 22.77
C ILE A 168 -1.81 -8.60 22.02
N ASN A 169 -3.05 -8.98 22.30
CA ASN A 169 -3.80 -9.98 21.55
C ASN A 169 -4.84 -9.26 20.70
N TYR A 170 -4.85 -9.55 19.41
CA TYR A 170 -5.74 -8.90 18.46
C TYR A 170 -6.09 -9.85 17.32
N ASP A 171 -7.17 -9.51 16.61
CA ASP A 171 -7.60 -10.16 15.38
C ASP A 171 -7.70 -9.11 14.27
N ILE A 172 -7.20 -9.43 13.07
CA ILE A 172 -7.32 -8.59 11.87
C ILE A 172 -7.99 -9.42 10.77
N GLN A 173 -9.19 -9.00 10.41
CA GLN A 173 -9.98 -9.60 9.36
C GLN A 173 -9.94 -8.70 8.13
N VAL A 174 -9.16 -9.10 7.13
CA VAL A 174 -9.10 -8.38 5.85
C VAL A 174 -10.39 -8.61 5.08
N LYS A 175 -11.04 -7.53 4.67
CA LYS A 175 -12.29 -7.53 3.92
C LYS A 175 -12.07 -7.37 2.42
N ASN A 176 -11.11 -6.51 2.05
CA ASN A 176 -10.86 -6.20 0.66
C ASN A 176 -9.42 -5.73 0.43
N TYR A 177 -8.94 -5.94 -0.80
CA TYR A 177 -7.70 -5.40 -1.31
C TYR A 177 -7.99 -4.53 -2.53
N ARG A 178 -7.46 -3.32 -2.54
CA ARG A 178 -7.48 -2.43 -3.70
C ARG A 178 -6.10 -1.88 -3.94
N VAL A 179 -5.87 -1.32 -5.12
CA VAL A 179 -4.60 -0.70 -5.47
C VAL A 179 -4.77 0.81 -5.51
N LEU A 180 -3.78 1.50 -4.96
CA LEU A 180 -3.61 2.94 -5.04
C LEU A 180 -2.26 3.26 -5.68
N GLY A 181 -2.28 3.96 -6.81
CA GLY A 181 -1.10 4.63 -7.34
C GLY A 181 -0.83 5.91 -6.57
N VAL A 182 0.29 5.96 -5.85
CA VAL A 182 0.72 7.12 -5.09
C VAL A 182 1.79 7.88 -5.89
N PRO A 183 1.65 9.20 -6.11
CA PRO A 183 2.63 10.01 -6.80
C PRO A 183 3.86 10.26 -5.91
N PHE A 184 5.04 10.13 -6.49
CA PHE A 184 6.33 10.48 -5.88
C PHE A 184 7.13 11.35 -6.82
N TYR A 185 7.86 12.32 -6.26
CA TYR A 185 8.92 13.02 -6.96
C TYR A 185 10.23 12.25 -6.86
N LYS A 186 10.82 11.93 -8.01
CA LYS A 186 12.20 11.41 -8.07
C LYS A 186 13.18 12.49 -7.63
N GLN A 187 13.93 12.22 -6.57
CA GLN A 187 14.96 13.12 -6.08
C GLN A 187 16.31 12.85 -6.79
N PRO A 188 17.20 13.87 -6.91
CA PRO A 188 18.51 13.70 -7.55
C PRO A 188 19.40 12.64 -6.91
N ASN A 189 19.19 12.35 -5.62
CA ASN A 189 19.92 11.34 -4.86
C ASN A 189 19.35 9.91 -5.00
N GLY A 190 18.38 9.70 -5.91
CA GLY A 190 17.73 8.41 -6.14
C GLY A 190 16.58 8.08 -5.19
N ARG A 191 16.36 8.89 -4.14
CA ARG A 191 15.24 8.71 -3.20
C ARG A 191 13.92 9.13 -3.85
N LEU A 192 12.82 8.68 -3.26
CA LEU A 192 11.48 9.08 -3.66
C LEU A 192 10.84 9.93 -2.56
N LYS A 193 10.28 11.07 -2.94
CA LYS A 193 9.49 11.92 -2.03
C LYS A 193 8.03 11.84 -2.39
N ASP A 194 7.19 11.32 -1.51
CA ASP A 194 5.77 11.19 -1.79
C ASP A 194 5.11 12.57 -1.94
N ALA A 195 4.27 12.72 -2.95
CA ALA A 195 3.64 14.00 -3.28
C ALA A 195 2.29 14.20 -2.56
N VAL A 196 1.93 13.37 -1.58
CA VAL A 196 0.69 13.49 -0.79
C VAL A 196 0.97 14.07 0.59
N LEU A 197 1.97 13.53 1.29
CA LEU A 197 2.39 13.92 2.64
C LEU A 197 3.81 14.49 2.69
N GLY A 198 4.61 14.37 1.63
CA GLY A 198 5.97 14.91 1.55
C GLY A 198 7.05 14.06 2.24
N ILE A 199 6.77 12.79 2.51
CA ILE A 199 7.66 11.83 3.17
C ILE A 199 8.68 11.30 2.16
N GLU A 200 9.96 11.31 2.54
CA GLU A 200 11.03 10.73 1.75
C GLU A 200 11.28 9.28 2.14
N VAL A 201 11.29 8.41 1.13
CA VAL A 201 11.63 6.99 1.26
C VAL A 201 12.90 6.67 0.47
N ALA A 202 13.69 5.73 1.00
CA ALA A 202 14.94 5.28 0.42
C ALA A 202 14.70 4.26 -0.70
#